data_AF-A0A920J5E4-F1
#
_entry.id   AF-A0A920J5E4-F1
#
_cell.length_a   1.000
_cell.length_b   1.000
_cell.length_c   1.000
_cell.angle_alpha   90.00
_cell.angle_beta   90.00
_cell.angle_gamma   90.00
#
_symmetry.space_group_name_H-M   'P 1'
#
loop_
_entity.id
_entity.type
_entity.pdbx_description
1 polymer ?
#
loop_
_entity_poly.entity_id
_entity_poly.type
_entity_poly.pdbx_seq_one_letter_code
_entity_poly.pdbx_strand_id
1 'polypeptide(L)'
;MKLNTVGYINCFIALADEYTYRYEKKHSTDSLLRKALKESPINIRKDQDFKQPPQCMPDEYKCEDSVIAYQNFYMGEKSHFSSWKKRDIPDWYIVE
;
A
#
# COMPACT_ATOMS: atom_id res chain seq x y z
N MET A 1 -10.34 12.56 2.99
CA MET A 1 -9.39 11.91 2.05
C MET A 1 -10.08 11.85 0.69
N LYS A 2 -9.69 12.69 -0.28
CA LYS A 2 -10.31 12.71 -1.63
C LYS A 2 -9.49 11.77 -2.52
N LEU A 3 -10.06 10.69 -3.05
CA LEU A 3 -9.32 9.82 -4.00
C LEU A 3 -9.37 10.43 -5.39
N ASN A 4 -8.26 11.02 -5.79
CA ASN A 4 -8.07 11.58 -7.11
C ASN A 4 -6.56 11.59 -7.45
N THR A 5 -5.99 10.44 -7.81
CA THR A 5 -4.60 10.27 -8.30
C THR A 5 -3.49 10.50 -7.28
N VAL A 6 -3.60 11.54 -6.45
CA VAL A 6 -2.62 11.92 -5.41
C VAL A 6 -2.44 10.79 -4.40
N GLY A 7 -3.52 10.10 -4.01
CA GLY A 7 -3.44 8.93 -3.13
C GLY A 7 -2.59 7.79 -3.70
N TYR A 8 -2.76 7.48 -5.00
CA TYR A 8 -1.98 6.43 -5.67
C TYR A 8 -0.52 6.82 -5.82
N ILE A 9 -0.23 8.08 -6.16
CA ILE A 9 1.14 8.61 -6.26
C ILE A 9 1.82 8.57 -4.89
N ASN A 10 1.12 8.97 -3.83
CA ASN A 10 1.65 8.93 -2.47
C ASN A 10 1.92 7.49 -2.01
N CYS A 11 1.02 6.56 -2.30
CA CYS A 11 1.27 5.12 -2.06
C CYS A 11 2.51 4.64 -2.81
N PHE A 12 2.63 4.98 -4.10
CA PHE A 12 3.81 4.62 -4.90
C PHE A 12 5.11 5.15 -4.29
N ILE A 13 5.13 6.43 -3.92
CA ILE A 13 6.29 7.08 -3.28
C ILE A 13 6.64 6.37 -1.97
N ALA A 14 5.65 6.16 -1.10
CA ALA A 14 5.86 5.50 0.19
C ALA A 14 6.41 4.08 0.04
N LEU A 15 5.89 3.30 -0.92
CA LEU A 15 6.36 1.94 -1.21
C LEU A 15 7.81 1.94 -1.74
N ALA A 16 8.15 2.90 -2.61
CA ALA A 16 9.50 3.03 -3.13
C ALA A 16 10.51 3.48 -2.06
N ASP A 17 10.10 4.37 -1.17
CA ASP A 17 10.91 4.82 -0.03
C ASP A 17 11.13 3.67 0.97
N GLU A 18 10.08 2.89 1.28
CA GLU A 18 10.21 1.71 2.14
C GLU A 18 11.09 0.62 1.51
N TYR A 19 11.00 0.39 0.20
CA TYR A 19 11.94 -0.50 -0.50
C TYR A 19 13.38 -0.03 -0.33
N THR A 20 13.62 1.27 -0.57
CA THR A 20 14.97 1.86 -0.47
C THR A 20 15.51 1.76 0.95
N TYR A 21 14.67 2.03 1.95
CA TYR A 21 15.01 1.83 3.35
C TYR A 21 15.39 0.36 3.62
N ARG A 22 14.51 -0.58 3.26
CA ARG A 22 14.67 -2.02 3.56
C ARG A 22 15.90 -2.64 2.90
N TYR A 23 16.22 -2.27 1.66
CA TYR A 23 17.24 -2.94 0.85
C TYR A 23 18.48 -2.09 0.54
N GLU A 24 18.51 -0.81 0.92
CA GLU A 24 19.60 0.14 0.62
C GLU A 24 19.89 0.27 -0.88
N LYS A 25 18.86 0.00 -1.69
CA LYS A 25 18.91 0.04 -3.14
C LYS A 25 17.70 0.81 -3.65
N LYS A 26 17.90 1.59 -4.71
CA LYS A 26 16.80 2.29 -5.36
C LYS A 26 16.11 1.36 -6.36
N HIS A 27 14.79 1.19 -6.22
CA HIS A 27 14.02 0.39 -7.18
C HIS A 27 14.03 1.05 -8.56
N SER A 28 14.11 0.25 -9.64
CA SER A 28 14.15 0.79 -11.02
C SER A 28 12.90 1.63 -11.34
N THR A 29 11.72 1.13 -10.97
CA THR A 29 10.45 1.87 -11.10
C THR A 29 10.48 3.23 -10.43
N ASP A 30 11.14 3.37 -9.28
CA ASP A 30 11.27 4.65 -8.61
C ASP A 30 12.08 5.64 -9.43
N SER A 31 13.23 5.19 -9.93
CA SER A 31 14.12 5.99 -10.78
C SER A 31 13.44 6.42 -12.08
N LEU A 32 12.60 5.56 -12.67
CA LEU A 32 11.93 5.83 -13.95
C LEU A 32 10.66 6.68 -13.78
N LEU A 33 9.85 6.41 -12.76
CA LEU A 33 8.47 6.89 -12.70
C LEU A 33 8.23 7.98 -11.65
N ARG A 34 9.08 8.16 -10.62
CA ARG A 34 8.81 9.17 -9.57
C ARG A 34 8.61 10.57 -10.11
N LYS A 35 9.44 10.99 -11.08
CA LYS A 35 9.29 12.30 -11.71
C LYS A 35 8.08 12.35 -12.64
N ALA A 36 7.87 11.29 -13.42
CA ALA A 36 6.78 11.21 -14.40
C ALA A 36 5.39 11.20 -13.75
N LEU A 37 5.25 10.54 -12.60
CA LEU A 37 4.00 10.41 -11.86
C LEU A 37 3.73 11.57 -10.90
N LYS A 38 4.65 12.54 -10.77
CA LYS A 38 4.46 13.70 -9.88
C LYS A 38 3.30 14.59 -10.34
N GLU A 39 3.11 14.71 -11.64
CA GLU A 39 2.06 15.52 -12.24
C GLU A 39 0.82 14.64 -12.49
N SER A 40 -0.33 15.04 -11.94
CA SER A 40 -1.60 14.37 -12.26
C SER A 40 -2.02 14.74 -13.69
N PRO A 41 -2.53 13.78 -14.49
CA PRO A 41 -3.13 14.09 -15.79
C PRO A 41 -4.24 15.15 -15.69
N ILE A 42 -4.30 16.01 -16.71
CA ILE A 42 -5.13 17.24 -16.72
C ILE A 42 -6.63 16.92 -16.63
N ASN A 43 -7.07 15.83 -17.26
CA ASN A 43 -8.50 15.51 -17.43
C ASN A 43 -9.06 14.55 -16.37
N ILE A 44 -8.37 14.35 -15.23
CA ILE A 44 -8.89 13.50 -14.16
C ILE A 44 -9.87 14.29 -13.28
N ARG A 45 -11.04 13.70 -13.04
CA ARG A 45 -12.04 14.22 -12.11
C ARG A 45 -11.49 14.26 -10.68
N LYS A 46 -11.51 15.45 -10.08
CA LYS A 46 -10.98 15.71 -8.72
C LYS A 46 -12.05 15.68 -7.64
N ASP A 47 -13.31 15.57 -8.04
CA ASP A 47 -14.53 15.68 -7.23
C ASP A 47 -15.09 14.31 -6.79
N GLN A 48 -14.32 13.23 -6.90
CA GLN A 48 -14.78 11.90 -6.46
C GLN A 48 -14.40 11.60 -5.02
N ASP A 49 -15.34 11.00 -4.31
CA ASP A 49 -15.13 10.48 -2.96
C ASP A 49 -14.20 9.27 -2.98
N PHE A 50 -13.54 9.04 -1.83
CA PHE A 50 -12.74 7.84 -1.63
C PHE A 50 -13.64 6.60 -1.75
N LYS A 51 -13.27 5.67 -2.63
CA LYS A 51 -13.82 4.32 -2.68
C LYS A 51 -12.77 3.33 -2.20
N GLN A 52 -13.19 2.43 -1.32
CA GLN A 52 -12.35 1.31 -0.88
C GLN A 52 -11.89 0.50 -2.10
N PRO A 53 -10.61 0.12 -2.19
CA PRO A 53 -10.12 -0.74 -3.25
C PRO A 53 -10.80 -2.11 -3.18
N PRO A 54 -10.92 -2.82 -4.32
CA PRO A 54 -11.47 -4.17 -4.33
C PRO A 54 -10.61 -5.11 -3.48
N GLN A 55 -11.26 -5.93 -2.65
CA GLN A 55 -10.59 -6.90 -1.80
C GLN A 55 -10.34 -8.20 -2.57
N CYS A 56 -9.11 -8.35 -3.07
CA CYS A 56 -8.65 -9.53 -3.82
C CYS A 56 -8.04 -10.59 -2.88
N MET A 57 -8.81 -11.03 -1.89
CA MET A 57 -8.43 -12.01 -0.86
C MET A 57 -9.59 -12.99 -0.60
N PRO A 58 -9.40 -14.10 0.16
CA PRO A 58 -10.48 -15.01 0.50
C PRO A 58 -11.64 -14.32 1.23
N ASP A 59 -12.87 -14.83 1.04
CA ASP A 59 -14.10 -14.19 1.55
C ASP A 59 -14.13 -14.05 3.08
N GLU A 60 -13.51 -14.99 3.81
CA GLU A 60 -13.42 -14.99 5.27
C GLU A 60 -12.66 -13.79 5.86
N TYR A 61 -11.79 -13.15 5.08
CA TYR A 61 -11.04 -11.96 5.52
C TYR A 61 -11.67 -10.64 5.06
N LYS A 62 -12.65 -10.68 4.14
CA LYS A 62 -13.27 -9.48 3.59
C LYS A 62 -14.14 -8.76 4.63
N CYS A 63 -14.09 -7.44 4.64
CA CYS A 63 -14.95 -6.60 5.48
C CYS A 63 -15.14 -5.21 4.85
N GLU A 64 -15.88 -4.30 5.51
CA GLU A 64 -16.13 -2.97 4.95
C GLU A 64 -14.86 -2.11 4.80
N ASP A 65 -13.85 -2.35 5.65
CA ASP A 65 -12.57 -1.63 5.62
C ASP A 65 -11.49 -2.48 4.94
N SER A 66 -10.99 -2.00 3.79
CA SER A 66 -9.92 -2.71 3.06
C SER A 66 -8.61 -2.83 3.83
N VAL A 67 -8.34 -1.92 4.77
CA VAL A 67 -7.13 -1.97 5.60
C VAL A 67 -7.25 -3.10 6.61
N ILE A 68 -8.36 -3.18 7.33
CA ILE A 68 -8.59 -4.24 8.33
C ILE A 68 -8.61 -5.62 7.66
N ALA A 69 -9.31 -5.75 6.52
CA ALA A 69 -9.34 -6.99 5.75
C ALA A 69 -7.93 -7.46 5.36
N TYR A 70 -7.10 -6.54 4.87
CA TYR A 70 -5.72 -6.84 4.48
C TYR A 70 -4.84 -7.25 5.66
N GLN A 71 -4.99 -6.59 6.82
CA GLN A 71 -4.27 -6.95 8.04
C GLN A 71 -4.64 -8.36 8.51
N ASN A 72 -5.93 -8.68 8.56
CA ASN A 72 -6.42 -10.02 8.94
C ASN A 72 -5.89 -11.09 7.99
N PHE A 73 -5.92 -10.83 6.67
CA PHE A 73 -5.37 -11.75 5.67
C PHE A 73 -3.87 -11.99 5.86
N TYR A 74 -3.10 -10.96 6.24
CA TYR A 74 -1.67 -11.12 6.49
C TYR A 74 -1.34 -11.88 7.78
N MET A 75 -2.14 -11.70 8.83
CA MET A 75 -2.00 -12.45 10.09
C MET A 75 -2.43 -13.91 9.94
N GLY A 76 -3.53 -14.18 9.23
CA GLY A 76 -4.04 -15.54 9.01
C GLY A 76 -3.22 -16.32 7.99
N GLU A 77 -3.20 -15.86 6.74
CA GLU A 77 -2.67 -16.65 5.61
C GLU A 77 -1.18 -16.40 5.34
N LYS A 78 -0.69 -15.20 5.64
CA LYS A 78 0.68 -14.78 5.25
C LYS A 78 1.67 -14.79 6.40
N SER A 79 1.26 -15.27 7.58
CA SER A 79 2.12 -15.29 8.77
C SER A 79 3.38 -16.12 8.60
N HIS A 80 3.25 -17.29 7.96
CA HIS A 80 4.35 -18.23 7.76
C HIS A 80 5.58 -17.68 7.01
N PHE A 81 5.47 -16.55 6.28
CA PHE A 81 6.63 -15.91 5.61
C PHE A 81 6.77 -14.41 5.92
N SER A 82 5.96 -13.88 6.82
CA SER A 82 6.04 -12.48 7.21
C SER A 82 7.35 -12.23 7.97
N SER A 83 8.12 -11.26 7.51
CA SER A 83 9.45 -10.94 8.08
C SER A 83 9.75 -9.45 8.09
N TRP A 84 10.31 -9.00 9.21
CA TRP A 84 10.70 -7.61 9.45
C TRP A 84 12.22 -7.53 9.50
N LYS A 85 12.80 -6.53 8.84
CA LYS A 85 14.26 -6.37 8.72
C LYS A 85 14.79 -5.19 9.51
N LYS A 86 14.33 -3.99 9.16
CA LYS A 86 14.86 -2.72 9.67
C LYS A 86 13.84 -1.91 10.48
N ARG A 87 12.67 -2.49 10.74
CA ARG A 87 11.59 -1.89 11.54
C ARG A 87 11.06 -2.95 12.49
N ASP A 88 10.47 -2.48 13.57
CA ASP A 88 9.75 -3.33 14.50
C ASP A 88 8.49 -3.90 13.85
N ILE A 89 7.96 -4.93 14.50
CA ILE A 89 6.69 -5.55 14.12
C ILE A 89 5.59 -4.49 14.29
N PRO A 90 4.70 -4.28 13.31
CA PRO A 90 3.60 -3.35 13.42
C PRO A 90 2.66 -3.72 14.57
N ASP A 91 2.11 -2.72 15.25
CA ASP A 91 1.21 -2.90 16.40
C ASP A 91 -0.04 -3.73 16.09
N TRP A 92 -0.50 -3.71 14.83
CA TRP A 92 -1.65 -4.48 14.37
C TRP A 92 -1.32 -5.95 14.11
N TYR A 93 -0.04 -6.33 14.05
CA TYR A 93 0.40 -7.67 13.70
C TYR A 93 0.54 -8.52 14.96
N ILE A 94 -0.59 -9.08 15.41
CA ILE A 94 -0.70 -9.91 16.61
C ILE A 94 -0.92 -11.35 16.14
N VAL A 95 0.13 -12.16 16.22
CA VAL A 95 0.07 -13.59 15.89
C VAL A 95 0.45 -14.35 17.16
N GLU A 96 -0.44 -15.23 17.60
CA GLU A 96 -0.21 -16.13 18.75
C GLU A 96 0.79 -17.25 18.42
#